data_AF-A0A914PC52-F1
#
_entry.id   AF-A0A914PC52-F1
#
_cell.length_a   1.000
_cell.length_b   1.000
_cell.length_c   1.000
_cell.angle_alpha   90.00
_cell.angle_beta   90.00
_cell.angle_gamma   90.00
#
_symmetry.space_group_name_H-M   'P 1'
#
loop_
_entity.id
_entity.type
_entity.pdbx_description
1 polymer ?
#
loop_
_entity_poly.entity_id
_entity_poly.type
_entity_poly.pdbx_seq_one_letter_code
_entity_poly.pdbx_strand_id
1 'polypeptide(L)'
;MAVSKGTIEIKYSCGRDAQIGDIYDARTEQLVAGSNIFNTDVHDFVHYSRLDSTSNSMLFQTSVYDKANAIDIHDDLLLSILVGLVKTDYGAVKCLDEMCSAEEAQCIHVEKIRTIYEEIDIFSDKLKNLISDNFHNYGTHVVVGITYGVNATVTMTYENIERHDTSNLECC
;
A
#
# COMPACT_ATOMS: atom_id res chain seq x y z
N MET A 1 -14.14 -4.94 0.63
CA MET A 1 -15.00 -5.39 -0.49
C MET A 1 -14.67 -6.85 -0.78
N ALA A 2 -15.61 -7.65 -1.28
CA ALA A 2 -15.32 -9.06 -1.59
C ALA A 2 -14.41 -9.12 -2.83
N VAL A 3 -13.20 -9.63 -2.67
CA VAL A 3 -12.25 -9.83 -3.77
C VAL A 3 -12.80 -10.95 -4.67
N SER A 4 -13.02 -10.66 -5.95
CA SER A 4 -13.49 -11.65 -6.92
C SER A 4 -12.41 -12.73 -7.15
N LYS A 5 -12.85 -13.94 -7.51
CA LYS A 5 -11.95 -15.08 -7.72
C LYS A 5 -10.93 -14.76 -8.82
N GLY A 6 -9.65 -14.72 -8.49
CA GLY A 6 -8.56 -14.38 -9.43
C GLY A 6 -8.06 -12.93 -9.33
N THR A 7 -8.62 -12.12 -8.43
CA THR A 7 -8.12 -10.77 -8.12
C THR A 7 -7.22 -10.82 -6.89
N ILE A 8 -6.14 -10.04 -6.90
CA ILE A 8 -5.31 -9.76 -5.72
C ILE A 8 -5.51 -8.30 -5.33
N GLU A 9 -5.50 -8.02 -4.02
CA GLU A 9 -5.59 -6.66 -3.49
C GLU A 9 -4.24 -6.29 -2.86
N ILE A 10 -3.56 -5.30 -3.44
CA ILE A 10 -2.36 -4.71 -2.85
C ILE A 10 -2.81 -3.43 -2.15
N LYS A 11 -2.95 -3.50 -0.82
CA LYS A 11 -3.56 -2.41 -0.02
C LYS A 11 -2.69 -1.17 0.14
N TYR A 12 -1.39 -1.29 -0.14
CA TYR A 12 -0.46 -0.18 -0.03
C TYR A 12 0.45 -0.14 -1.26
N SER A 13 0.41 0.98 -1.99
CA SER A 13 1.16 1.12 -3.24
C SER A 13 2.66 1.33 -3.02
N CYS A 14 3.12 1.62 -1.81
CA CYS A 14 4.52 2.02 -1.53
C CYS A 14 5.00 3.17 -2.44
N GLY A 15 4.10 4.09 -2.80
CA GLY A 15 4.37 5.21 -3.70
C GLY A 15 4.66 4.83 -5.15
N ARG A 16 4.24 3.63 -5.58
CA ARG A 16 4.11 3.28 -7.01
C ARG A 16 2.94 4.08 -7.60
N ASP A 17 3.21 4.84 -8.64
CA ASP A 17 2.17 5.49 -9.44
C ASP A 17 1.55 4.46 -10.38
N ALA A 18 0.26 4.16 -10.19
CA ALA A 18 -0.48 3.17 -10.96
C ALA A 18 -1.64 3.83 -11.69
N GLN A 19 -1.99 3.28 -12.85
CA GLN A 19 -3.16 3.64 -13.63
C GLN A 19 -3.95 2.38 -14.01
N ILE A 20 -5.25 2.55 -14.26
CA ILE A 20 -6.09 1.48 -14.78
C ILE A 20 -5.49 0.93 -16.09
N GLY A 21 -5.34 -0.40 -16.15
CA GLY A 21 -4.77 -1.12 -17.28
C GLY A 21 -3.25 -1.32 -17.22
N ASP A 22 -2.56 -0.74 -16.24
CA ASP A 22 -1.12 -0.97 -16.08
C ASP A 22 -0.84 -2.44 -15.79
N ILE A 23 0.29 -2.93 -16.32
CA ILE A 23 0.74 -4.31 -16.14
C ILE A 23 1.60 -4.40 -14.88
N TYR A 24 1.23 -5.33 -13.99
CA TYR A 24 1.93 -5.58 -12.73
C TYR A 24 2.63 -6.94 -12.72
N ASP A 25 3.90 -6.96 -12.30
CA ASP A 25 4.66 -8.20 -12.08
C ASP A 25 4.85 -8.47 -10.58
N ALA A 26 4.09 -9.43 -10.07
CA ALA A 26 4.13 -9.87 -8.67
C ALA A 26 5.46 -10.53 -8.29
N ARG A 27 6.29 -10.95 -9.26
CA ARG A 27 7.61 -11.56 -8.98
C ARG A 27 8.65 -10.51 -8.59
N THR A 28 8.46 -9.27 -9.05
CA THR A 28 9.38 -8.16 -8.84
C THR A 28 8.76 -7.01 -8.08
N GLU A 29 7.47 -7.10 -7.75
CA GLU A 29 6.70 -6.04 -7.07
C GLU A 29 6.71 -4.70 -7.84
N GLN A 30 6.65 -4.75 -9.17
CA GLN A 30 6.79 -3.56 -10.02
C GLN A 30 5.73 -3.49 -11.11
N LEU A 31 5.37 -2.26 -11.46
CA LEU A 31 4.64 -1.96 -12.69
C LEU A 31 5.62 -1.97 -13.86
N VAL A 32 5.20 -2.56 -14.96
CA VAL A 32 5.99 -2.59 -16.19
C VAL A 32 5.89 -1.22 -16.85
N ALA A 33 7.00 -0.48 -16.83
CA ALA A 33 7.05 0.89 -17.32
C ALA A 33 6.58 1.04 -18.77
N GLY A 34 5.71 2.02 -19.01
CA GLY A 34 5.22 2.36 -20.35
C GLY A 34 4.30 1.32 -20.98
N SER A 35 3.75 0.40 -20.19
CA SER A 35 2.84 -0.64 -20.68
C SER A 35 1.45 -0.49 -20.06
N ASN A 36 0.45 -0.55 -20.91
CA ASN A 36 -0.95 -0.59 -20.54
C ASN A 36 -1.64 -1.58 -21.48
N ILE A 37 -2.58 -2.37 -20.96
CA ILE A 37 -3.30 -3.34 -21.80
C ILE A 37 -4.21 -2.66 -22.82
N PHE A 38 -4.63 -1.43 -22.56
CA PHE A 38 -5.48 -0.65 -23.44
C PHE A 38 -4.64 0.21 -24.38
N ASN A 39 -4.92 0.13 -25.68
CA ASN A 39 -4.27 0.95 -26.71
C ASN A 39 -5.00 2.28 -26.97
N THR A 40 -6.08 2.54 -26.24
CA THR A 40 -6.93 3.72 -26.37
C THR A 40 -7.29 4.23 -24.99
N ASP A 41 -7.77 5.46 -24.93
CA ASP A 41 -8.39 5.99 -23.73
C ASP A 41 -9.64 5.17 -23.35
N VAL A 42 -9.73 4.80 -22.08
CA VAL A 42 -10.82 4.01 -21.50
C VAL A 42 -11.54 4.76 -20.38
N HIS A 43 -11.31 6.07 -20.22
CA HIS A 43 -11.86 6.88 -19.14
C HIS A 43 -13.40 6.76 -19.01
N ASP A 44 -14.12 6.69 -20.13
CA ASP A 44 -15.58 6.54 -20.16
C ASP A 44 -16.09 5.18 -19.61
N PHE A 45 -15.20 4.18 -19.49
CA PHE A 45 -15.51 2.86 -18.95
C PHE A 45 -15.11 2.70 -17.48
N VAL A 46 -14.41 3.70 -16.91
CA VAL A 46 -13.99 3.67 -15.51
C VAL A 46 -15.13 4.19 -14.64
N HIS A 47 -15.47 3.41 -13.61
CA HIS A 47 -16.43 3.79 -12.59
C HIS A 47 -15.72 4.41 -11.39
N TYR A 48 -16.23 5.55 -10.92
CA TYR A 48 -15.69 6.26 -9.76
C TYR A 48 -16.68 6.23 -8.60
N SER A 49 -16.17 5.86 -7.42
CA SER A 49 -16.90 5.86 -6.16
C SER A 49 -16.18 6.74 -5.15
N ARG A 50 -16.93 7.58 -4.44
CA ARG A 50 -16.42 8.36 -3.32
C ARG A 50 -16.45 7.50 -2.05
N LEU A 51 -15.34 7.45 -1.33
CA LEU A 51 -15.22 6.67 -0.09
C LEU A 51 -15.29 7.52 1.18
N ASP A 52 -14.71 8.74 1.16
CA ASP A 52 -14.60 9.65 2.32
C ASP A 52 -14.34 8.92 3.66
N SER A 53 -13.34 8.05 3.70
CA SER A 53 -13.02 7.23 4.87
C SER A 53 -11.74 7.71 5.54
N THR A 54 -11.81 7.96 6.84
CA THR A 54 -10.66 8.31 7.69
C THR A 54 -10.61 7.36 8.87
N SER A 55 -9.41 6.90 9.21
CA SER A 55 -9.15 6.09 10.41
C SER A 55 -7.78 6.44 10.97
N ASN A 56 -7.61 6.26 12.28
CA ASN A 56 -6.33 6.46 12.95
C ASN A 56 -6.07 5.38 13.98
N SER A 57 -4.81 5.25 14.37
CA SER A 57 -4.36 4.32 15.39
C SER A 57 -3.09 4.82 16.05
N MET A 58 -2.91 4.45 17.32
CA MET A 58 -1.70 4.73 18.08
C MET A 58 -1.06 3.39 18.49
N LEU A 59 0.25 3.30 18.31
CA LEU A 59 1.04 2.10 18.53
C LEU A 59 2.15 2.40 19.54
N PHE A 60 2.30 1.57 20.58
CA PHE A 60 3.33 1.71 21.61
C PHE A 60 4.23 0.48 21.65
N GLN A 61 5.55 0.67 21.61
CA GLN A 61 6.56 -0.40 21.69
C GLN A 61 6.23 -1.63 20.80
N THR A 62 6.06 -1.39 19.50
CA THR A 62 5.49 -2.39 18.60
C THR A 62 6.50 -3.09 17.71
N SER A 63 6.16 -4.31 17.27
CA SER A 63 6.97 -5.07 16.32
C SER A 63 6.85 -4.51 14.90
N VAL A 64 7.76 -4.92 14.01
CA VAL A 64 7.67 -4.58 12.57
C VAL A 64 6.33 -5.03 11.96
N TYR A 65 5.79 -6.17 12.41
CA TYR A 65 4.49 -6.68 11.95
C TYR A 65 3.33 -5.77 12.36
N ASP A 66 3.33 -5.27 13.60
CA ASP A 66 2.30 -4.36 14.09
C ASP A 66 2.32 -3.03 13.32
N LYS A 67 3.53 -2.51 13.06
CA LYS A 67 3.72 -1.30 12.26
C LYS A 67 3.21 -1.50 10.84
N ALA A 68 3.58 -2.60 10.19
CA ALA A 68 3.13 -2.95 8.85
C ALA A 68 1.60 -3.03 8.77
N ASN A 69 0.98 -3.75 9.70
CA ASN A 69 -0.47 -3.89 9.77
C ASN A 69 -1.18 -2.54 9.97
N ALA A 70 -0.62 -1.64 10.79
CA ALA A 70 -1.23 -0.33 11.03
C ALA A 70 -1.31 0.52 9.75
N ILE A 71 -0.34 0.39 8.84
CA ILE A 71 -0.29 1.06 7.54
C ILE A 71 -0.83 0.20 6.38
N ASP A 72 -1.63 -0.83 6.68
CA ASP A 72 -2.27 -1.75 5.71
C ASP A 72 -1.28 -2.57 4.84
N ILE A 73 -0.07 -2.84 5.33
CA ILE A 73 0.88 -3.76 4.69
C ILE A 73 0.66 -5.17 5.27
N HIS A 74 0.31 -6.12 4.40
CA HIS A 74 0.07 -7.53 4.73
C HIS A 74 1.29 -8.40 4.42
N ASP A 75 1.28 -9.64 4.90
CA ASP A 75 2.42 -10.57 4.92
C ASP A 75 3.20 -10.66 3.60
N ASP A 76 2.54 -10.81 2.46
CA ASP A 76 3.21 -10.96 1.15
C ASP A 76 4.01 -9.70 0.77
N LEU A 77 3.41 -8.52 0.95
CA LEU A 77 4.07 -7.24 0.67
C LEU A 77 5.15 -6.94 1.71
N LEU A 78 4.92 -7.31 2.97
CA LEU A 78 5.91 -7.18 4.04
C LEU A 78 7.15 -8.02 3.74
N LEU A 79 7.00 -9.26 3.29
CA LEU A 79 8.12 -10.11 2.89
C LEU A 79 8.91 -9.46 1.74
N SER A 80 8.22 -8.94 0.73
CA SER A 80 8.84 -8.22 -0.39
C SER A 80 9.61 -6.97 0.05
N ILE A 81 9.13 -6.26 1.07
CA ILE A 81 9.86 -5.14 1.69
C ILE A 81 11.11 -5.65 2.41
N LEU A 82 10.98 -6.69 3.25
CA LEU A 82 12.09 -7.23 4.05
C LEU A 82 13.23 -7.80 3.19
N VAL A 83 12.92 -8.35 2.02
CA VAL A 83 13.92 -8.84 1.05
C VAL A 83 14.39 -7.77 0.06
N GLY A 84 13.90 -6.53 0.19
CA GLY A 84 14.38 -5.37 -0.57
C GLY A 84 13.83 -5.24 -2.00
N LEU A 85 12.74 -5.93 -2.34
CA LEU A 85 12.06 -5.76 -3.63
C LEU A 85 11.31 -4.42 -3.72
N VAL A 86 10.86 -3.91 -2.57
CA VAL A 86 10.15 -2.64 -2.44
C VAL A 86 10.94 -1.71 -1.53
N LYS A 87 11.17 -0.47 -1.98
CA LYS A 87 11.92 0.53 -1.22
C LYS A 87 11.06 1.15 -0.11
N THR A 88 11.69 1.45 1.01
CA THR A 88 11.06 2.05 2.20
C THR A 88 11.53 3.48 2.49
N ASP A 89 12.31 4.07 1.58
CA ASP A 89 13.01 5.34 1.80
C ASP A 89 12.08 6.55 2.05
N TYR A 90 10.79 6.44 1.73
CA TYR A 90 9.82 7.54 1.75
C TYR A 90 8.41 7.09 2.16
N GLY A 91 7.62 8.06 2.61
CA GLY A 91 6.21 7.84 3.00
C GLY A 91 6.05 7.13 4.34
N ALA A 92 4.83 6.66 4.61
CA ALA A 92 4.47 5.99 5.87
C ALA A 92 5.24 4.69 6.11
N VAL A 93 5.70 4.01 5.06
CA VAL A 93 6.46 2.75 5.18
C VAL A 93 7.82 2.93 5.86
N LYS A 94 8.35 4.15 5.92
CA LYS A 94 9.60 4.46 6.61
C LYS A 94 9.58 4.10 8.09
N CYS A 95 8.40 4.08 8.73
CA CYS A 95 8.28 3.67 10.14
C CYS A 95 8.71 2.22 10.39
N LEU A 96 8.78 1.37 9.34
CA LEU A 96 9.27 0.00 9.44
C LEU A 96 10.78 -0.08 9.70
N ASP A 97 11.54 0.92 9.26
CA ASP A 97 12.99 0.99 9.45
C ASP A 97 13.38 1.55 10.83
N GLU A 98 12.43 2.19 11.52
CA GLU A 98 12.64 2.80 12.83
C GLU A 98 12.56 1.74 13.92
N MET A 99 13.71 1.22 14.35
CA MET A 99 13.78 0.32 15.51
C MET A 99 14.05 1.12 16.78
N CYS A 100 13.46 0.68 17.89
CA CYS A 100 13.78 1.24 19.21
C CYS A 100 14.61 0.29 20.04
N SER A 101 15.58 0.87 20.74
CA SER A 101 16.39 0.14 21.71
C SER A 101 15.58 -0.20 22.96
N ALA A 102 16.09 -1.10 23.79
CA ALA A 102 15.43 -1.45 25.05
C ALA A 102 15.36 -0.29 26.07
N GLU A 103 16.16 0.76 25.86
CA GLU A 103 16.22 1.96 26.72
C GLU A 103 15.36 3.12 26.14
N GLU A 104 14.63 2.86 25.05
CA GLU A 104 13.76 3.82 24.37
C GLU A 104 12.29 3.45 24.48
N ALA A 105 11.45 4.46 24.68
CA ALA A 105 10.00 4.37 24.46
C ALA A 105 9.67 4.94 23.08
N GLN A 106 8.78 4.27 22.35
CA GLN A 106 8.31 4.72 21.04
C GLN A 106 6.79 4.66 20.95
N CYS A 107 6.24 5.75 20.44
CA CYS A 107 4.85 5.88 20.05
C CYS A 107 4.77 6.21 18.57
N ILE A 108 3.89 5.55 17.83
CA ILE A 108 3.62 5.83 16.41
C ILE A 108 2.13 6.15 16.26
N HIS A 109 1.83 7.37 15.81
CA HIS A 109 0.49 7.74 15.35
C HIS A 109 0.38 7.47 13.86
N VAL A 110 -0.68 6.76 13.45
CA VAL A 110 -0.98 6.46 12.05
C VAL A 110 -2.31 7.07 11.69
N GLU A 111 -2.34 7.82 10.59
CA GLU A 111 -3.55 8.37 9.98
C GLU A 111 -3.73 7.77 8.59
N LYS A 112 -4.94 7.27 8.29
CA LYS A 112 -5.29 6.67 7.00
C LYS A 112 -6.50 7.37 6.44
N ILE A 113 -6.37 7.92 5.24
CA ILE A 113 -7.44 8.60 4.52
C ILE A 113 -7.62 7.91 3.17
N ARG A 114 -8.87 7.61 2.79
CA ARG A 114 -9.27 7.04 1.49
C ARG A 114 -10.36 7.92 0.90
N THR A 115 -10.17 8.39 -0.32
CA THR A 115 -11.02 9.43 -0.90
C THR A 115 -11.85 8.90 -2.06
N ILE A 116 -11.19 8.25 -3.03
CA ILE A 116 -11.78 7.83 -4.29
C ILE A 116 -11.40 6.37 -4.53
N TYR A 117 -12.34 5.61 -5.04
CA TYR A 117 -12.11 4.30 -5.62
C TYR A 117 -12.51 4.35 -7.09
N GLU A 118 -11.59 3.97 -7.97
CA GLU A 118 -11.87 3.80 -9.38
C GLU A 118 -11.74 2.32 -9.76
N GLU A 119 -12.59 1.86 -10.67
CA GLU A 119 -12.56 0.49 -11.16
C GLU A 119 -13.02 0.38 -12.61
N ILE A 120 -12.55 -0.68 -13.28
CA ILE A 120 -12.97 -1.04 -14.62
C ILE A 120 -13.38 -2.51 -14.67
N ASP A 121 -14.53 -2.79 -15.30
CA ASP A 121 -14.93 -4.16 -15.59
C ASP A 121 -14.28 -4.64 -16.90
N ILE A 122 -13.08 -5.20 -16.77
CA ILE A 122 -12.30 -5.73 -17.89
C ILE A 122 -13.01 -6.87 -18.65
N PHE A 123 -13.99 -7.53 -18.03
CA PHE A 123 -14.72 -8.64 -18.66
C PHE A 123 -15.92 -8.18 -19.49
N SER A 124 -16.26 -6.88 -19.44
CA SER A 124 -17.29 -6.27 -20.28
C SER A 124 -17.00 -6.48 -21.77
N ASP A 125 -18.01 -6.92 -22.51
CA ASP A 125 -17.90 -7.14 -23.96
C ASP A 125 -17.47 -5.89 -24.73
N LYS A 126 -17.73 -4.70 -24.18
CA LYS A 126 -17.32 -3.42 -24.76
C LYS A 126 -15.81 -3.20 -24.70
N LEU A 127 -15.15 -3.71 -23.66
CA LEU A 127 -13.72 -3.51 -23.42
C LEU A 127 -12.84 -4.58 -24.08
N LYS A 128 -13.38 -5.79 -24.35
CA LYS A 128 -12.63 -6.88 -25.00
C LYS A 128 -11.94 -6.47 -26.30
N ASN A 129 -12.56 -5.59 -27.08
CA ASN A 129 -12.00 -5.10 -28.35
C ASN A 129 -10.93 -4.00 -28.18
N LEU A 130 -10.78 -3.45 -26.97
CA LEU A 130 -9.83 -2.38 -26.65
C LEU A 130 -8.55 -2.91 -26.02
N ILE A 131 -8.55 -4.18 -25.60
CA ILE A 131 -7.40 -4.89 -25.07
C ILE A 131 -6.46 -5.23 -26.23
N SER A 132 -5.19 -4.84 -26.11
CA SER A 132 -4.15 -5.19 -27.07
C SER A 132 -3.75 -6.66 -26.93
N ASP A 133 -3.39 -7.37 -28.00
CA ASP A 133 -2.88 -8.75 -27.88
C ASP A 133 -1.41 -8.82 -27.43
N ASN A 134 -0.76 -7.65 -27.31
CA ASN A 134 0.70 -7.52 -27.27
C ASN A 134 1.29 -7.46 -25.85
N PHE A 135 0.51 -7.77 -24.81
CA PHE A 135 0.98 -7.78 -23.41
C PHE A 135 1.54 -9.14 -22.95
N HIS A 136 1.44 -10.18 -23.78
CA HIS A 136 1.91 -11.52 -23.43
C HIS A 136 3.41 -11.49 -23.06
N ASN A 137 3.70 -11.88 -21.80
CA ASN A 137 5.02 -12.04 -21.16
C ASN A 137 5.62 -10.83 -20.40
N TYR A 138 4.93 -9.69 -20.31
CA TYR A 138 5.51 -8.54 -19.59
C TYR A 138 5.23 -8.53 -18.08
N GLY A 139 4.13 -9.12 -17.62
CA GLY A 139 3.78 -9.19 -16.20
C GLY A 139 2.80 -10.31 -15.88
N THR A 140 2.27 -10.27 -14.67
CA THR A 140 1.45 -11.35 -14.07
C THR A 140 0.00 -10.94 -13.85
N HIS A 141 -0.25 -9.66 -13.62
CA HIS A 141 -1.56 -9.11 -13.29
C HIS A 141 -1.77 -7.78 -14.04
N VAL A 142 -3.01 -7.31 -14.05
CA VAL A 142 -3.40 -6.02 -14.62
C VAL A 142 -4.13 -5.23 -13.55
N VAL A 143 -3.85 -3.92 -13.46
CA VAL A 143 -4.55 -3.02 -12.55
C VAL A 143 -5.97 -2.78 -13.06
N VAL A 144 -6.96 -3.26 -12.33
CA VAL A 144 -8.40 -3.09 -12.67
C VAL A 144 -9.15 -2.20 -11.70
N GLY A 145 -8.51 -1.79 -10.60
CA GLY A 145 -9.08 -0.87 -9.63
C GLY A 145 -8.01 -0.24 -8.76
N ILE A 146 -8.24 1.01 -8.33
CA ILE A 146 -7.31 1.79 -7.52
C ILE A 146 -8.11 2.51 -6.43
N THR A 147 -7.64 2.41 -5.20
CA THR A 147 -8.13 3.26 -4.10
C THR A 147 -7.12 4.37 -3.84
N TYR A 148 -7.55 5.62 -4.07
CA TYR A 148 -6.77 6.81 -3.78
C TYR A 148 -6.88 7.19 -2.31
N GLY A 149 -5.75 7.64 -1.77
CA GLY A 149 -5.67 8.01 -0.37
C GLY A 149 -4.24 8.31 0.06
N VAL A 150 -4.08 8.47 1.37
CA VAL A 150 -2.77 8.66 2.01
C VAL A 150 -2.72 7.88 3.31
N ASN A 151 -1.56 7.34 3.62
CA ASN A 151 -1.19 6.93 4.98
C ASN A 151 -0.12 7.91 5.45
N ALA A 152 -0.30 8.46 6.65
CA ALA A 152 0.67 9.31 7.30
C ALA A 152 1.05 8.69 8.65
N THR A 153 2.33 8.78 9.00
CA THR A 153 2.87 8.27 10.26
C THR A 153 3.65 9.37 10.96
N VAL A 154 3.46 9.49 12.27
CA VAL A 154 4.28 10.34 13.13
C VAL A 154 4.89 9.44 14.21
N THR A 155 6.20 9.31 14.18
CA THR A 155 6.95 8.57 15.19
C THR A 155 7.50 9.51 16.24
N MET A 156 7.22 9.21 17.50
CA MET A 156 7.74 9.90 18.67
C MET A 156 8.62 8.92 19.44
N THR A 157 9.87 9.29 19.69
CA THR A 157 10.83 8.51 20.46
C THR A 157 11.25 9.27 21.70
N TYR A 158 11.39 8.56 22.82
CA TYR A 158 11.89 9.06 24.07
C TYR A 158 13.01 8.15 24.57
N GLU A 159 14.21 8.70 24.68
CA GLU A 159 15.38 8.01 25.24
C GLU A 159 15.44 8.21 26.76
N ASN A 160 15.41 7.12 27.53
CA ASN A 160 15.51 7.17 28.98
C ASN A 160 16.98 7.08 29.42
N ILE A 161 17.59 8.25 29.61
CA ILE A 161 19.02 8.39 29.95
C ILE A 161 19.34 7.89 31.37
N GLU A 162 18.35 7.67 32.25
CA GLU A 162 18.57 7.41 33.68
C GLU A 162 18.16 6.00 34.17
N ARG A 163 17.77 5.07 33.28
CA ARG A 163 17.30 3.71 33.64
C ARG A 163 16.20 3.68 34.70
N HIS A 164 15.34 4.69 34.73
CA HIS A 164 14.12 4.61 35.51
C HIS A 164 13.11 3.68 34.82
N ASP A 165 12.33 2.95 35.61
CA ASP A 165 11.35 1.96 35.14
C ASP A 165 10.42 2.55 34.06
N THR A 166 10.53 2.04 32.83
CA THR A 166 9.83 2.54 31.64
C THR A 166 8.38 2.08 31.55
N SER A 167 7.94 1.21 32.47
CA SER A 167 6.59 0.63 32.49
C SER A 167 5.45 1.64 32.71
N ASN A 168 5.75 2.90 33.04
CA ASN A 168 4.77 3.99 33.22
C ASN A 168 4.81 5.08 32.13
N LEU A 169 5.60 4.90 31.07
CA LEU A 169 5.63 5.84 29.94
C LEU A 169 4.55 5.48 28.92
N GLU A 170 3.28 5.57 29.32
CA GLU A 170 2.20 5.76 28.34
C GLU A 170 2.32 7.21 27.84
N CYS A 171 2.73 7.39 26.58
CA CYS A 171 2.66 8.73 25.96
C CYS A 171 1.19 9.15 25.91
N CYS A 172 0.83 10.16 26.72
CA CYS A 172 -0.47 10.82 26.75
C CYS A 172 -0.91 11.34 25.38
#